data_AF-A0A1F5NRB6-F1
#
_entry.id   AF-A0A1F5NRB6-F1
#
_cell.length_a   1.000
_cell.length_b   1.000
_cell.length_c   1.000
_cell.angle_alpha   90.00
_cell.angle_beta   90.00
_cell.angle_gamma   90.00
#
_symmetry.space_group_name_H-M   'P 1'
#
loop_
_entity.id
_entity.type
_entity.pdbx_description
1 polymer ?
#
loop_
_entity_poly.entity_id
_entity_poly.type
_entity_poly.pdbx_seq_one_letter_code
_entity_poly.pdbx_strand_id
1 'polypeptide(L)'
;MKWLCSIAEGVLSDDDFQLLLADNPAHHAPQWHQFGVLGHTNAVIVEARRLSEHSGIDIVDLAVLHDAGKIQQFPRAFKLFRLGEDPARAFIGHEAKSAVLAEALGVDDLSCLVIKHHDLAYLPAKAQTIVNLLKSSHRSIRKWFLLCAADGVGKGWTENQKAQRPEIPKKFLEVACFAGIPSDDPVLELASRAVTEWDPVIPPSFWG
;
A
#
# COMPACT_ATOMS: atom_id res chain seq x y z
N MET A 1 -11.52 -3.68 7.69
CA MET A 1 -11.67 -2.45 8.50
C MET A 1 -11.89 -2.70 9.98
N LYS A 2 -12.94 -3.43 10.44
CA LYS A 2 -13.19 -3.68 11.88
C LYS A 2 -11.96 -4.15 12.68
N TRP A 3 -11.14 -5.01 12.09
CA TRP A 3 -9.91 -5.51 12.72
C TRP A 3 -8.84 -4.43 12.95
N LEU A 4 -8.57 -3.56 11.96
CA LEU A 4 -7.62 -2.44 12.12
C LEU A 4 -8.10 -1.45 13.19
N CYS A 5 -9.41 -1.17 13.24
CA CYS A 5 -9.99 -0.32 14.28
C CYS A 5 -9.82 -0.94 15.68
N SER A 6 -10.04 -2.25 15.82
CA SER A 6 -9.86 -2.95 17.11
C SER A 6 -8.40 -2.92 17.60
N ILE A 7 -7.42 -3.03 16.69
CA ILE A 7 -6.01 -2.85 17.05
C ILE A 7 -5.76 -1.40 17.48
N ALA A 8 -6.32 -0.44 16.77
CA ALA A 8 -6.15 0.98 17.09
C ALA A 8 -6.77 1.35 18.46
N GLU A 9 -7.93 0.81 18.83
CA GLU A 9 -8.54 1.00 20.15
C GLU A 9 -7.63 0.55 21.29
N GLY A 10 -6.83 -0.50 21.09
CA GLY A 10 -5.88 -0.99 22.09
C GLY A 10 -4.58 -0.18 22.20
N VAL A 11 -4.33 0.76 21.28
CA VAL A 11 -3.05 1.47 21.15
C VAL A 11 -3.21 2.99 21.26
N LEU A 12 -4.36 3.53 20.87
CA LEU A 12 -4.64 4.96 20.83
C LEU A 12 -5.39 5.42 22.07
N SER A 13 -5.19 6.69 22.44
CA SER A 13 -6.13 7.38 23.34
C SER A 13 -7.48 7.57 22.65
N ASP A 14 -8.56 7.81 23.40
CA ASP A 14 -9.88 8.05 22.83
C ASP A 14 -9.86 9.20 21.79
N ASP A 15 -9.19 10.31 22.11
CA ASP A 15 -9.04 11.46 21.20
C ASP A 15 -8.27 11.09 19.93
N ASP A 16 -7.16 10.35 20.05
CA ASP A 16 -6.39 9.88 18.90
C ASP A 16 -7.18 8.88 18.05
N PHE A 17 -8.00 8.03 18.68
CA PHE A 17 -8.87 7.10 17.98
C PHE A 17 -9.95 7.85 17.19
N GLN A 18 -10.56 8.90 17.75
CA GLN A 18 -11.48 9.76 16.99
C GLN A 18 -10.79 10.46 15.81
N LEU A 19 -9.53 10.90 15.96
CA LEU A 19 -8.76 11.47 14.85
C LEU A 19 -8.43 10.45 13.75
N LEU A 20 -8.26 9.18 14.10
CA LEU A 20 -8.12 8.09 13.15
C LEU A 20 -9.42 7.85 12.39
N LEU A 21 -10.55 7.79 13.11
CA LEU A 21 -11.89 7.59 12.52
C LEU A 21 -12.33 8.75 11.62
N ALA A 22 -11.83 9.96 11.87
CA ALA A 22 -12.01 11.12 10.98
C ALA A 22 -11.45 10.90 9.57
N ASP A 23 -10.53 9.95 9.40
CA ASP A 23 -9.94 9.57 8.11
C ASP A 23 -9.46 10.78 7.29
N ASN A 24 -8.93 11.78 7.99
CA ASN A 24 -8.45 13.01 7.36
C ASN A 24 -7.04 12.79 6.79
N PRO A 25 -6.81 12.99 5.47
CA PRO A 25 -5.49 12.84 4.86
C PRO A 25 -4.41 13.71 5.52
N ALA A 26 -4.79 14.85 6.11
CA ALA A 26 -3.87 15.74 6.82
C ALA A 26 -3.17 15.08 8.03
N HIS A 27 -3.76 14.03 8.62
CA HIS A 27 -3.16 13.31 9.74
C HIS A 27 -2.23 12.16 9.32
N HIS A 28 -2.15 11.89 8.01
CA HIS A 28 -1.47 10.73 7.45
C HIS A 28 -0.33 11.16 6.51
N ALA A 29 -0.67 11.53 5.28
CA ALA A 29 0.28 11.99 4.27
C ALA A 29 -0.47 12.67 3.11
N PRO A 30 -0.95 13.92 3.29
CA PRO A 30 -1.91 14.56 2.37
C PRO A 30 -1.33 14.87 0.99
N GLN A 31 -0.02 14.94 0.86
CA GLN A 31 0.66 15.06 -0.44
C GLN A 31 0.52 13.79 -1.29
N TRP A 32 0.31 12.65 -0.64
CA TRP A 32 0.34 11.32 -1.24
C TRP A 32 -0.99 10.59 -1.15
N HIS A 33 -1.97 11.07 -0.40
CA HIS A 33 -3.25 10.38 -0.24
C HIS A 33 -4.39 11.40 -0.27
N GLN A 34 -5.43 11.08 -1.04
CA GLN A 34 -6.68 11.81 -1.00
C GLN A 34 -7.50 11.51 0.26
N PHE A 35 -7.24 10.36 0.89
CA PHE A 35 -7.96 9.84 2.05
C PHE A 35 -7.00 9.64 3.23
N GLY A 36 -7.52 9.54 4.44
CA GLY A 36 -6.74 9.02 5.57
C GLY A 36 -6.41 7.54 5.40
N VAL A 37 -5.74 6.95 6.40
CA VAL A 37 -5.26 5.57 6.32
C VAL A 37 -6.39 4.54 6.18
N LEU A 38 -7.57 4.81 6.73
CA LEU A 38 -8.69 3.86 6.75
C LEU A 38 -9.34 3.83 5.36
N GLY A 39 -9.58 5.00 4.78
CA GLY A 39 -10.09 5.16 3.42
C GLY A 39 -9.12 4.65 2.38
N HIS A 40 -7.85 4.97 2.54
CA HIS A 40 -6.78 4.42 1.72
C HIS A 40 -6.78 2.89 1.78
N THR A 41 -6.68 2.29 2.97
CA THR A 41 -6.66 0.83 3.11
C THR A 41 -7.90 0.18 2.50
N ASN A 42 -9.09 0.76 2.70
CA ASN A 42 -10.31 0.26 2.09
C ASN A 42 -10.26 0.30 0.55
N ALA A 43 -9.81 1.43 -0.02
CA ALA A 43 -9.66 1.58 -1.46
C ALA A 43 -8.67 0.55 -2.02
N VAL A 44 -7.53 0.33 -1.35
CA VAL A 44 -6.56 -0.71 -1.72
C VAL A 44 -7.17 -2.11 -1.66
N ILE A 45 -7.97 -2.43 -0.65
CA ILE A 45 -8.66 -3.74 -0.54
C ILE A 45 -9.65 -3.93 -1.70
N VAL A 46 -10.42 -2.90 -2.06
CA VAL A 46 -11.38 -2.96 -3.18
C VAL A 46 -10.64 -3.25 -4.48
N GLU A 47 -9.54 -2.54 -4.74
CA GLU A 47 -8.75 -2.75 -5.96
C GLU A 47 -8.01 -4.07 -5.96
N ALA A 48 -7.49 -4.51 -4.81
CA ALA A 48 -6.87 -5.81 -4.68
C ALA A 48 -7.83 -6.96 -5.01
N ARG A 49 -9.11 -6.85 -4.62
CA ARG A 49 -10.15 -7.83 -5.02
C ARG A 49 -10.35 -7.83 -6.52
N ARG A 50 -10.54 -6.66 -7.13
CA ARG A 50 -10.71 -6.52 -8.57
C ARG A 50 -9.52 -7.10 -9.34
N LEU A 51 -8.30 -6.78 -8.93
CA LEU A 51 -7.07 -7.31 -9.52
C LEU A 51 -6.93 -8.82 -9.31
N SER A 52 -7.30 -9.34 -8.14
CA SER A 52 -7.27 -10.78 -7.85
C SER A 52 -8.25 -11.55 -8.74
N GLU A 53 -9.45 -11.01 -8.95
CA GLU A 53 -10.46 -11.58 -9.85
C GLU A 53 -9.98 -11.67 -11.30
N HIS A 54 -9.30 -10.63 -11.80
CA HIS A 54 -8.83 -10.58 -13.19
C HIS A 54 -7.55 -11.41 -13.42
N SER A 55 -6.67 -11.49 -12.41
CA SER A 55 -5.38 -12.20 -12.54
C SER A 55 -5.42 -13.66 -12.10
N GLY A 56 -6.40 -14.05 -11.27
CA GLY A 56 -6.41 -15.32 -10.57
C GLY A 56 -5.39 -15.44 -9.43
N ILE A 57 -4.72 -14.34 -9.05
CA ILE A 57 -3.74 -14.30 -7.96
C ILE A 57 -4.34 -13.52 -6.78
N ASP A 58 -4.65 -14.22 -5.69
CA ASP A 58 -5.17 -13.58 -4.48
C ASP A 58 -4.09 -12.76 -3.77
N ILE A 59 -4.37 -11.46 -3.60
CA ILE A 59 -3.57 -10.48 -2.87
C ILE A 59 -4.38 -9.72 -1.80
N VAL A 60 -5.60 -10.14 -1.48
CA VAL A 60 -6.50 -9.39 -0.59
C VAL A 60 -5.92 -9.26 0.82
N ASP A 61 -5.36 -10.34 1.38
CA ASP A 61 -4.74 -10.29 2.71
C ASP A 61 -3.52 -9.36 2.73
N LEU A 62 -2.77 -9.29 1.63
CA LEU A 62 -1.62 -8.40 1.50
C LEU A 62 -2.10 -6.94 1.50
N ALA A 63 -3.18 -6.64 0.79
CA ALA A 63 -3.80 -5.32 0.78
C ALA A 63 -4.36 -4.91 2.15
N VAL A 64 -4.94 -5.85 2.92
CA VAL A 64 -5.40 -5.57 4.29
C VAL A 64 -4.22 -5.21 5.21
N LEU A 65 -3.06 -5.85 5.01
CA LEU A 65 -1.94 -5.79 5.93
C LEU A 65 -0.84 -4.81 5.51
N HIS A 66 -0.79 -4.34 4.27
CA HIS A 66 0.34 -3.59 3.72
C HIS A 66 0.76 -2.40 4.59
N ASP A 67 -0.23 -1.70 5.15
CA ASP A 67 -0.07 -0.49 5.96
C ASP A 67 -0.36 -0.70 7.45
N ALA A 68 -0.62 -1.93 7.90
CA ALA A 68 -1.02 -2.20 9.28
C ALA A 68 0.04 -1.76 10.31
N GLY A 69 1.31 -1.73 9.93
CA GLY A 69 2.41 -1.21 10.74
C GLY A 69 2.28 0.27 11.11
N LYS A 70 1.50 1.06 10.35
CA LYS A 70 1.22 2.47 10.66
C LYS A 70 0.38 2.64 11.92
N ILE A 71 -0.43 1.65 12.30
CA ILE A 71 -1.33 1.75 13.47
C ILE A 71 -0.57 2.12 14.74
N GLN A 72 0.57 1.47 14.98
CA GLN A 72 1.41 1.72 16.16
C GLN A 72 2.16 3.07 16.10
N GLN A 73 2.12 3.76 14.96
CA GLN A 73 2.83 5.02 14.74
C GLN A 73 1.92 6.24 14.78
N PHE A 74 0.60 6.05 14.79
CA PHE A 74 -0.37 7.15 14.88
C PHE A 74 -0.23 8.05 16.10
N PRO A 75 0.10 7.57 17.32
CA PRO A 75 0.32 8.49 18.45
C PRO A 75 1.40 9.54 18.15
N ARG A 76 2.47 9.12 17.46
CA ARG A 76 3.52 10.04 17.00
C ARG A 76 3.04 10.92 15.84
N ALA A 77 2.32 10.37 14.87
CA ALA A 77 1.79 11.12 13.74
C ALA A 77 0.85 12.25 14.18
N PHE A 78 -0.10 11.94 15.08
CA PHE A 78 -1.03 12.93 15.63
C PHE A 78 -0.33 13.98 16.49
N LYS A 79 0.72 13.61 17.23
CA LYS A 79 1.56 14.59 17.93
C LYS A 79 2.22 15.56 16.95
N LEU A 80 2.80 15.08 15.86
CA LEU A 80 3.40 15.93 14.82
C LEU A 80 2.36 16.84 14.17
N PHE A 81 1.20 16.29 13.82
CA PHE A 81 0.08 17.07 13.27
C PHE A 81 -0.34 18.22 14.20
N ARG A 82 -0.53 17.95 15.50
CA ARG A 82 -0.89 18.97 16.50
C ARG A 82 0.17 20.06 16.67
N LEU A 83 1.43 19.75 16.37
CA LEU A 83 2.55 20.70 16.38
C LEU A 83 2.70 21.45 15.05
N GLY A 84 1.87 21.18 14.04
CA GLY A 84 2.00 21.75 12.70
C GLY A 84 3.17 21.17 11.89
N GLU A 85 3.75 20.05 12.34
CA GLU A 85 4.80 19.33 11.62
C GLU A 85 4.22 18.26 10.67
N ASP A 86 5.02 17.81 9.70
CA ASP A 86 4.64 16.75 8.76
C ASP A 86 4.45 15.38 9.46
N PRO A 87 3.21 14.85 9.53
CA PRO A 87 2.93 13.55 10.16
C PRO A 87 3.55 12.36 9.43
N ALA A 88 3.86 12.49 8.13
CA ALA A 88 4.42 11.39 7.33
C ALA A 88 5.75 10.87 7.90
N ARG A 89 6.51 11.74 8.59
CA ARG A 89 7.76 11.40 9.28
C ARG A 89 7.60 10.36 10.40
N ALA A 90 6.38 10.12 10.87
CA ALA A 90 6.11 9.09 11.87
C ALA A 90 6.12 7.66 11.30
N PHE A 91 5.82 7.51 10.00
CA PHE A 91 5.58 6.22 9.34
C PHE A 91 6.84 5.59 8.72
N ILE A 92 8.03 6.09 9.04
CA ILE A 92 9.27 5.50 8.55
C ILE A 92 9.37 4.04 9.04
N GLY A 93 9.56 3.11 8.11
CA GLY A 93 9.72 1.68 8.38
C GLY A 93 8.43 0.96 8.79
N HIS A 94 7.26 1.52 8.48
CA HIS A 94 5.98 0.87 8.75
C HIS A 94 5.82 -0.45 7.98
N GLU A 95 6.44 -0.56 6.79
CA GLU A 95 6.41 -1.72 5.92
C GLU A 95 7.02 -2.94 6.60
N ALA A 96 8.13 -2.75 7.32
CA ALA A 96 8.77 -3.80 8.11
C ALA A 96 7.88 -4.26 9.27
N LYS A 97 7.14 -3.34 9.91
CA LYS A 97 6.20 -3.67 10.99
C LYS A 97 4.97 -4.40 10.45
N SER A 98 4.45 -3.97 9.30
CA SER A 98 3.37 -4.65 8.58
C SER A 98 3.73 -6.09 8.25
N ALA A 99 4.96 -6.33 7.76
CA ALA A 99 5.43 -7.66 7.44
C ALA A 99 5.56 -8.57 8.68
N VAL A 100 6.08 -8.06 9.80
CA VAL A 100 6.15 -8.80 11.08
C VAL A 100 4.75 -9.17 11.58
N LEU A 101 3.79 -8.25 11.47
CA LEU A 101 2.41 -8.53 11.85
C LEU A 101 1.77 -9.58 10.93
N ALA A 102 2.03 -9.50 9.62
CA ALA A 102 1.54 -10.49 8.66
C ALA A 102 2.08 -11.89 8.94
N GLU A 103 3.38 -12.01 9.24
CA GLU A 103 4.03 -13.27 9.63
C GLU A 103 3.39 -13.85 10.90
N ALA A 104 3.15 -13.02 11.91
CA ALA A 104 2.46 -13.44 13.13
C ALA A 104 1.02 -13.92 12.91
N LEU A 105 0.37 -13.51 11.82
CA LEU A 105 -0.96 -13.96 11.40
C LEU A 105 -0.91 -15.18 10.46
N GLY A 106 0.27 -15.72 10.18
CA GLY A 106 0.46 -16.93 9.35
C GLY A 106 0.54 -16.66 7.85
N VAL A 107 0.78 -15.41 7.43
CA VAL A 107 1.04 -15.09 6.01
C VAL A 107 2.39 -15.67 5.59
N ASP A 108 2.46 -16.26 4.40
CA ASP A 108 3.68 -16.91 3.91
C ASP A 108 4.85 -15.94 3.69
N ASP A 109 6.08 -16.43 3.87
CA ASP A 109 7.31 -15.63 3.79
C ASP A 109 7.43 -14.78 2.52
N LEU A 110 7.04 -15.33 1.36
CA LEU A 110 7.13 -14.60 0.09
C LEU A 110 6.12 -13.45 0.06
N SER A 111 4.92 -13.65 0.58
CA SER A 111 3.92 -12.60 0.74
C SER A 111 4.31 -11.54 1.78
N CYS A 112 4.98 -11.93 2.86
CA CYS A 112 5.55 -10.98 3.83
C CYS A 112 6.63 -10.09 3.20
N LEU A 113 7.46 -10.63 2.30
CA LEU A 113 8.41 -9.82 1.52
C LEU A 113 7.73 -8.83 0.58
N VAL A 114 6.60 -9.21 -0.03
CA VAL A 114 5.80 -8.32 -0.87
C VAL A 114 5.26 -7.15 -0.05
N ILE A 115 4.70 -7.41 1.13
CA ILE A 115 4.25 -6.36 2.08
C ILE A 115 5.40 -5.45 2.48
N LYS A 116 6.55 -6.02 2.85
CA LYS A 116 7.71 -5.28 3.34
C LYS A 116 8.30 -4.31 2.32
N HIS A 117 8.09 -4.56 1.03
CA HIS A 117 8.77 -3.87 -0.06
C HIS A 117 7.79 -3.25 -1.08
N HIS A 118 6.51 -3.12 -0.73
CA HIS A 118 5.47 -2.59 -1.63
C HIS A 118 5.71 -1.11 -2.00
N ASP A 119 6.33 -0.34 -1.13
CA ASP A 119 6.63 1.08 -1.33
C ASP A 119 7.74 1.34 -2.37
N LEU A 120 8.56 0.33 -2.69
CA LEU A 120 9.70 0.46 -3.60
C LEU A 120 9.29 0.81 -5.04
N ALA A 121 8.01 0.65 -5.40
CA ALA A 121 7.49 1.12 -6.69
C ALA A 121 7.51 2.65 -6.80
N TYR A 122 7.50 3.35 -5.68
CA TYR A 122 7.42 4.82 -5.60
C TYR A 122 8.75 5.47 -5.19
N LEU A 123 9.74 4.66 -4.81
CA LEU A 123 11.06 5.13 -4.38
C LEU A 123 12.09 4.98 -5.51
N PRO A 124 13.22 5.70 -5.45
CA PRO A 124 14.32 5.56 -6.42
C PRO A 124 15.12 4.26 -6.21
N ALA A 125 14.43 3.11 -6.11
CA ALA A 125 15.02 1.79 -5.99
C ALA A 125 15.41 1.23 -7.37
N LYS A 126 16.57 0.58 -7.42
CA LYS A 126 17.02 -0.14 -8.62
C LYS A 126 16.20 -1.42 -8.77
N ALA A 127 15.76 -1.73 -9.99
CA ALA A 127 14.95 -2.91 -10.28
C ALA A 127 15.61 -4.22 -9.82
N GLN A 128 16.92 -4.39 -10.04
CA GLN A 128 17.68 -5.54 -9.53
C GLN A 128 17.58 -5.68 -8.00
N THR A 129 17.58 -4.57 -7.25
CA THR A 129 17.42 -4.59 -5.80
C THR A 129 16.04 -5.13 -5.42
N ILE A 130 14.99 -4.67 -6.10
CA ILE A 130 13.61 -5.14 -5.88
C ILE A 130 13.52 -6.65 -6.16
N VAL A 131 14.06 -7.12 -7.29
CA VAL A 131 14.09 -8.55 -7.65
C VAL A 131 14.78 -9.38 -6.56
N ASN A 132 15.94 -8.93 -6.08
CA ASN A 132 16.70 -9.62 -5.03
C ASN A 132 15.94 -9.67 -3.69
N LEU A 133 15.29 -8.57 -3.30
CA LEU A 133 14.49 -8.47 -2.07
C LEU A 133 13.26 -9.39 -2.13
N LEU A 134 12.67 -9.54 -3.32
CA LEU A 134 11.56 -10.46 -3.59
C LEU A 134 12.04 -11.90 -3.88
N LYS A 135 13.31 -12.21 -3.63
CA LYS A 135 13.94 -13.54 -3.78
C LYS A 135 13.89 -14.09 -5.21
N SER A 136 13.86 -13.21 -6.20
CA SER A 136 13.79 -13.56 -7.63
C SER A 136 12.63 -14.49 -7.99
N SER A 137 11.59 -14.55 -7.15
CA SER A 137 10.46 -15.45 -7.34
C SER A 137 9.41 -14.77 -8.23
N HIS A 138 9.10 -15.39 -9.37
CA HIS A 138 8.03 -14.88 -10.24
C HIS A 138 6.70 -14.75 -9.50
N ARG A 139 6.43 -15.62 -8.52
CA ARG A 139 5.22 -15.58 -7.70
C ARG A 139 5.17 -14.32 -6.82
N SER A 140 6.24 -14.00 -6.08
CA SER A 140 6.27 -12.80 -5.24
C SER A 140 6.30 -11.53 -6.09
N ILE A 141 7.02 -11.53 -7.21
CA ILE A 141 7.12 -10.38 -8.10
C ILE A 141 5.77 -10.06 -8.76
N ARG A 142 5.03 -11.07 -9.23
CA ARG A 142 3.66 -10.88 -9.74
C ARG A 142 2.72 -10.35 -8.66
N LYS A 143 2.76 -10.89 -7.44
CA LYS A 143 2.00 -10.35 -6.29
C LYS A 143 2.40 -8.90 -5.98
N TRP A 144 3.69 -8.56 -6.10
CA TRP A 144 4.19 -7.22 -5.88
C TRP A 144 3.68 -6.23 -6.93
N PHE A 145 3.67 -6.58 -8.22
CA PHE A 145 3.04 -5.74 -9.25
C PHE A 145 1.58 -5.44 -8.91
N LEU A 146 0.81 -6.46 -8.54
CA LEU A 146 -0.60 -6.31 -8.20
C LEU A 146 -0.81 -5.48 -6.93
N LEU A 147 -0.02 -5.70 -5.87
CA LEU A 147 -0.14 -4.92 -4.63
C LEU A 147 0.21 -3.45 -4.84
N CYS A 148 1.31 -3.16 -5.55
CA CYS A 148 1.70 -1.79 -5.89
C CYS A 148 0.67 -1.12 -6.82
N ALA A 149 0.01 -1.88 -7.70
CA ALA A 149 -1.08 -1.35 -8.51
C ALA A 149 -2.30 -0.99 -7.65
N ALA A 150 -2.71 -1.90 -6.75
CA ALA A 150 -3.81 -1.66 -5.81
C ALA A 150 -3.53 -0.46 -4.89
N ASP A 151 -2.32 -0.37 -4.33
CA ASP A 151 -1.87 0.76 -3.51
C ASP A 151 -1.91 2.07 -4.32
N GLY A 152 -1.33 2.06 -5.53
CA GLY A 152 -1.34 3.21 -6.43
C GLY A 152 -2.74 3.75 -6.71
N VAL A 153 -3.67 2.88 -7.11
CA VAL A 153 -5.07 3.27 -7.39
C VAL A 153 -5.78 3.70 -6.10
N GLY A 154 -5.55 2.99 -4.99
CA GLY A 154 -6.17 3.25 -3.70
C GLY A 154 -5.70 4.53 -2.99
N LYS A 155 -4.71 5.24 -3.55
CA LYS A 155 -4.25 6.53 -3.02
C LYS A 155 -5.11 7.73 -3.47
N GLY A 156 -5.90 7.60 -4.53
CA GLY A 156 -6.84 8.66 -4.97
C GLY A 156 -6.30 9.65 -6.00
N TRP A 157 -5.05 9.49 -6.48
CA TRP A 157 -4.43 10.35 -7.50
C TRP A 157 -4.34 11.84 -7.12
N THR A 158 -3.63 12.14 -6.04
CA THR A 158 -3.19 13.52 -5.75
C THR A 158 -2.33 14.07 -6.92
N GLU A 159 -2.13 15.38 -7.01
CA GLU A 159 -1.31 15.97 -8.09
C GLU A 159 0.11 15.39 -8.16
N ASN A 160 0.74 15.14 -7.00
CA ASN A 160 2.05 14.49 -6.95
C ASN A 160 2.00 13.07 -7.54
N GLN A 161 0.90 12.36 -7.33
CA GLN A 161 0.75 11.00 -7.87
C GLN A 161 0.45 10.99 -9.35
N LYS A 162 -0.34 11.93 -9.85
CA LYS A 162 -0.55 12.08 -11.30
C LYS A 162 0.77 12.23 -12.03
N ALA A 163 1.74 12.95 -11.44
CA ALA A 163 3.09 13.08 -11.99
C ALA A 163 3.91 11.77 -11.91
N GLN A 164 3.74 10.97 -10.85
CA GLN A 164 4.49 9.72 -10.65
C GLN A 164 3.90 8.52 -11.42
N ARG A 165 2.59 8.55 -11.69
CA ARG A 165 1.80 7.46 -12.29
C ARG A 165 2.44 6.86 -13.56
N PRO A 166 2.99 7.65 -14.51
CA PRO A 166 3.63 7.09 -15.71
C PRO A 166 4.95 6.36 -15.45
N GLU A 167 5.62 6.60 -14.31
CA GLU A 167 6.90 5.99 -13.99
C GLU A 167 6.75 4.60 -13.36
N ILE A 168 5.61 4.31 -12.73
CA ILE A 168 5.35 3.02 -12.07
C ILE A 168 5.34 1.85 -13.07
N PRO A 169 4.63 1.90 -14.22
CA PRO A 169 4.72 0.84 -15.23
C PRO A 169 6.12 0.64 -15.78
N LYS A 170 6.91 1.72 -15.94
CA LYS A 170 8.30 1.62 -16.37
C LYS A 170 9.13 0.84 -15.34
N LYS A 171 8.93 1.11 -14.05
CA LYS A 171 9.54 0.35 -12.95
C LYS A 171 9.13 -1.11 -12.99
N PHE A 172 7.85 -1.41 -13.23
CA PHE A 172 7.37 -2.79 -13.36
C PHE A 172 8.05 -3.52 -14.52
N LEU A 173 8.14 -2.89 -15.69
CA LEU A 173 8.84 -3.44 -16.86
C LEU A 173 10.32 -3.70 -16.59
N GLU A 174 11.03 -2.76 -15.93
CA GLU A 174 12.42 -2.97 -15.52
C GLU A 174 12.55 -4.20 -14.60
N VAL A 175 11.71 -4.29 -13.56
CA VAL A 175 11.71 -5.42 -12.63
C VAL A 175 11.40 -6.73 -13.34
N ALA A 176 10.42 -6.75 -14.25
CA ALA A 176 10.08 -7.92 -15.05
C ALA A 176 11.26 -8.38 -15.90
N CYS A 177 11.94 -7.46 -16.58
CA CYS A 177 13.13 -7.74 -17.37
C CYS A 177 14.24 -8.39 -16.54
N PHE A 178 14.58 -7.81 -15.38
CA PHE A 178 15.59 -8.38 -14.47
C PHE A 178 15.18 -9.72 -13.87
N ALA A 179 13.89 -9.96 -13.70
CA ALA A 179 13.36 -11.22 -13.19
C ALA A 179 13.21 -12.32 -14.26
N GLY A 180 13.39 -11.99 -15.54
CA GLY A 180 13.10 -12.88 -16.65
C GLY A 180 11.60 -13.16 -16.83
N ILE A 181 10.73 -12.23 -16.42
CA ILE A 181 9.29 -12.27 -16.69
C ILE A 181 9.08 -11.65 -18.08
N PRO A 182 8.38 -12.33 -19.02
CA PRO A 182 8.09 -11.80 -20.34
C PRO A 182 7.38 -10.44 -20.29
N SER A 183 7.67 -9.57 -21.26
CA SER A 183 7.04 -8.24 -21.34
C SER A 183 5.54 -8.28 -21.63
N ASP A 184 5.06 -9.39 -22.20
CA ASP A 184 3.65 -9.70 -22.47
C ASP A 184 3.01 -10.55 -21.34
N ASP A 185 3.64 -10.62 -20.16
CA ASP A 185 3.04 -11.28 -19.00
C ASP A 185 1.71 -10.59 -18.64
N PRO A 186 0.59 -11.35 -18.56
CA PRO A 186 -0.74 -10.77 -18.38
C PRO A 186 -0.91 -10.08 -17.02
N VAL A 187 -0.17 -10.49 -15.99
CA VAL A 187 -0.21 -9.85 -14.67
C VAL A 187 0.51 -8.52 -14.69
N LEU A 188 1.65 -8.45 -15.39
CA LEU A 188 2.39 -7.20 -15.61
C LEU A 188 1.55 -6.19 -16.41
N GLU A 189 0.90 -6.64 -17.49
CA GLU A 189 0.03 -5.79 -18.30
C GLU A 189 -1.15 -5.27 -17.47
N LEU A 190 -1.85 -6.16 -16.75
CA LEU A 190 -2.97 -5.80 -15.89
C LEU A 190 -2.57 -4.78 -14.81
N ALA A 191 -1.48 -5.02 -14.08
CA ALA A 191 -1.00 -4.12 -13.04
C ALA A 191 -0.61 -2.75 -13.62
N SER A 192 0.05 -2.73 -14.77
CA SER A 192 0.44 -1.50 -15.45
C SER A 192 -0.78 -0.69 -15.88
N ARG A 193 -1.77 -1.35 -16.50
CA ARG A 193 -3.03 -0.73 -16.93
C ARG A 193 -3.86 -0.23 -15.76
N ALA A 194 -3.92 -0.98 -14.66
CA ALA A 194 -4.61 -0.53 -13.45
C ALA A 194 -4.02 0.80 -12.96
N VAL A 195 -2.68 0.85 -12.88
CA VAL A 195 -2.02 2.08 -12.49
C VAL A 195 -2.27 3.20 -13.49
N THR A 196 -2.31 3.01 -14.81
CA THR A 196 -2.40 4.11 -15.79
C THR A 196 -3.81 4.52 -16.21
N GLU A 197 -4.76 3.59 -16.22
CA GLU A 197 -6.08 3.76 -16.83
C GLU A 197 -7.20 3.81 -15.80
N TRP A 198 -7.05 3.18 -14.63
CA TRP A 198 -8.19 3.04 -13.72
C TRP A 198 -8.45 4.32 -12.93
N ASP A 199 -9.74 4.62 -12.77
CA ASP A 199 -10.20 5.65 -11.86
C ASP A 199 -9.96 5.21 -10.41
N PRO A 200 -9.68 6.18 -9.52
CA PRO A 200 -9.47 5.87 -8.12
C PRO A 200 -10.78 5.39 -7.48
N VAL A 201 -10.69 4.47 -6.54
CA VAL A 201 -11.83 4.10 -5.70
C VAL A 201 -12.11 5.23 -4.73
N ILE A 202 -13.36 5.67 -4.70
CA ILE A 202 -13.87 6.52 -3.63
C ILE A 202 -14.27 5.59 -2.48
N PRO A 203 -13.53 5.53 -1.36
CA PRO A 203 -13.92 4.71 -0.23
C PRO A 203 -15.28 5.19 0.31
N PRO A 204 -16.08 4.28 0.88
CA PRO A 204 -17.30 4.69 1.57
C PRO A 204 -16.93 5.68 2.66
N SER A 205 -17.78 6.69 2.85
CA SER A 205 -17.66 7.54 4.03
C SER A 205 -17.72 6.64 5.26
N PHE A 206 -16.69 6.67 6.10
CA PHE A 206 -16.75 6.06 7.43
C PHE A 206 -17.70 6.83 8.36
N TRP A 207 -18.23 7.96 7.87
CA TRP A 207 -19.29 8.77 8.43
C TRP A 207 -20.58 8.53 7.64
N GLY A 208 -21.36 7.53 8.06
CA GLY A 208 -22.70 7.22 7.57
C GLY A 208 -23.49 6.56 8.68
#